data_AF-A0AAV1ZVC6-F1
#
_entry.id   AF-A0AAV1ZVC6-F1
#
_cell.length_a   1.000
_cell.length_b   1.000
_cell.length_c   1.000
_cell.angle_alpha   90.00
_cell.angle_beta   90.00
_cell.angle_gamma   90.00
#
_symmetry.space_group_name_H-M   'P 1'
#
loop_
_entity.id
_entity.type
_entity.pdbx_description
1 polymer ?
#
loop_
_entity_poly.entity_id
_entity_poly.type
_entity_poly.pdbx_seq_one_letter_code
_entity_poly.pdbx_strand_id
1 'polypeptide(L)'
;MISVSDLRLTAWCSLLFSFLIYTRLPLISWFSLLISVLTHTVLYFSSVDITYSTTSAKNHGEAKGYTFQWKIENLSYCWLKKEECIQSPVFTADSLNGTKWSIRLFPKGLKNDNSVTVFLKREKDYCGPNAIQVKYQITFLDKNGSVLEYKPIWENHFKRECSVFFCVCEREENERNFLLPKDTLTVQCKIWKEEEKPTELDVLSARTIFKVHRRSFVWRIDNFSTLKPGRRSKFVLIDKFTDGLINFHLVLNEGLGSEKKLDIDIRSLDDFIQFISFKASIIDSEGKKVNCGNHEYSDGDLKKGMLFPLFFIKNMFTNKESLYLPNDVLSLDCEYIFSAVTSSNECARCGFLSSSIAAETVRNKSEIDVKKEASVSGNDFENQNERFVRKQEAQMTSVLMNDLKSMYSNAMFCDVELRTSTKTFPAHRAILIARSSVFRIMFSSDMKEKHSGHVDITDLEDETVHRMLMYIYLESLGDLQMESASKLYTAADKYDIPSLKHKCSSFLKHNMNPNTVCDVLVLADMHQDNFLKSAAQDYIMKHDKEIFNTLEWKHFMKNNLQLAADVMYSNVSRQELNEEKISFC
;
A
#
# COMPACT_ATOMS: atom_id res chain seq x y z
N MET A 1 -9.09 -20.17 -35.48
CA MET A 1 -8.43 -20.76 -36.66
C MET A 1 -7.49 -21.84 -36.18
N ILE A 2 -7.83 -23.11 -36.43
CA ILE A 2 -7.00 -24.26 -36.09
C ILE A 2 -5.95 -24.40 -37.21
N SER A 3 -4.67 -24.49 -36.84
CA SER A 3 -3.55 -24.61 -37.77
C SER A 3 -3.57 -25.96 -38.50
N VAL A 4 -3.32 -25.92 -39.81
CA VAL A 4 -3.30 -27.07 -40.75
C VAL A 4 -2.22 -28.12 -40.41
N SER A 5 -1.35 -27.85 -39.43
CA SER A 5 -0.36 -28.78 -38.88
C SER A 5 -0.95 -29.86 -37.95
N ASP A 6 -2.06 -29.59 -37.25
CA ASP A 6 -2.63 -30.52 -36.24
C ASP A 6 -3.52 -31.62 -36.87
N LEU A 7 -4.03 -31.41 -38.08
CA LEU A 7 -4.82 -32.41 -38.81
C LEU A 7 -3.97 -33.55 -39.41
N ARG A 8 -2.66 -33.35 -39.60
CA ARG A 8 -1.77 -34.37 -40.20
C ARG A 8 -1.17 -35.33 -39.18
N LEU A 9 -0.95 -34.89 -37.94
CA LEU A 9 -0.44 -35.75 -36.87
C LEU A 9 -1.50 -36.75 -36.39
N THR A 10 -2.75 -36.30 -36.27
CA THR A 10 -3.88 -37.13 -35.84
C THR A 10 -4.26 -38.20 -36.89
N ALA A 11 -4.14 -37.89 -38.19
CA ALA A 11 -4.36 -38.86 -39.27
C ALA A 11 -3.29 -39.97 -39.33
N TRP A 12 -2.03 -39.66 -39.00
CA TRP A 12 -0.95 -40.65 -38.95
C TRP A 12 -1.03 -41.57 -37.73
N CYS A 13 -1.40 -41.04 -36.56
CA CYS A 13 -1.61 -41.86 -35.36
C CYS A 13 -2.79 -42.84 -35.51
N SER A 14 -3.85 -42.44 -36.23
CA SER A 14 -5.04 -43.28 -36.47
C SER A 14 -4.76 -44.47 -37.39
N LEU A 15 -3.91 -44.28 -38.41
CA LEU A 15 -3.49 -45.34 -39.35
C LEU A 15 -2.52 -46.32 -38.69
N LEU A 16 -1.62 -45.84 -37.82
CA LEU A 16 -0.72 -46.70 -37.04
C LEU A 16 -1.48 -47.58 -36.05
N PHE A 17 -2.49 -47.04 -35.36
CA PHE A 17 -3.31 -47.80 -34.41
C PHE A 17 -4.17 -48.86 -35.11
N SER A 18 -4.67 -48.57 -36.31
CA SER A 18 -5.46 -49.51 -37.12
C SER A 18 -4.60 -50.66 -37.68
N PHE A 19 -3.32 -50.41 -37.97
CA PHE A 19 -2.37 -51.44 -38.42
C PHE A 19 -1.89 -52.34 -37.27
N LEU A 20 -1.77 -51.80 -36.06
CA LEU A 20 -1.32 -52.52 -34.85
C LEU A 20 -2.30 -53.56 -34.31
N ILE A 21 -3.59 -53.50 -34.67
CA ILE A 21 -4.61 -54.44 -34.19
C ILE A 21 -4.64 -55.74 -35.03
N TYR A 22 -4.10 -55.75 -36.26
CA TYR A 22 -4.32 -56.85 -37.21
C TYR A 22 -3.15 -57.81 -37.48
N THR A 23 -1.97 -57.60 -36.88
CA THR A 23 -0.81 -58.47 -37.13
C THR A 23 -0.26 -59.11 -35.85
N ARG A 24 -0.52 -60.41 -35.67
CA ARG A 24 0.20 -61.25 -34.70
C ARG A 24 1.64 -61.47 -35.17
N LEU A 25 2.58 -60.66 -34.70
CA LEU A 25 4.02 -60.85 -34.90
C LEU A 25 4.74 -60.98 -33.55
N PRO A 26 5.78 -61.82 -33.45
CA PRO A 26 6.43 -62.13 -32.18
C PRO A 26 7.28 -60.97 -31.64
N LEU A 27 7.41 -60.90 -30.31
CA LEU A 27 8.01 -59.82 -29.50
C LEU A 27 9.43 -59.37 -29.92
N ILE A 28 10.17 -60.19 -30.65
CA ILE A 28 11.55 -59.86 -31.11
C ILE A 28 11.54 -58.89 -32.31
N SER A 29 10.45 -58.86 -33.10
CA SER A 29 10.30 -57.90 -34.21
C SER A 29 10.04 -56.46 -33.73
N TRP A 30 9.46 -56.31 -32.53
CA TRP A 30 9.10 -55.00 -31.96
C TRP A 30 10.32 -54.21 -31.49
N PHE A 31 11.35 -54.88 -30.97
CA PHE A 31 12.59 -54.22 -30.57
C PHE A 31 13.40 -53.70 -31.77
N SER A 32 13.38 -54.41 -32.89
CA SER A 32 14.09 -53.98 -34.11
C SER A 32 13.45 -52.75 -34.77
N LEU A 33 12.11 -52.66 -34.76
CA LEU A 33 11.38 -51.52 -35.30
C LEU A 33 11.50 -50.28 -34.40
N LEU A 34 11.51 -50.45 -33.07
CA LEU A 34 11.71 -49.34 -32.13
C LEU A 34 13.13 -48.75 -32.20
N ILE A 35 14.14 -49.61 -32.36
CA ILE A 35 15.54 -49.19 -32.54
C ILE A 35 15.74 -48.46 -33.87
N SER A 36 15.09 -48.91 -34.96
CA SER A 36 15.15 -48.25 -36.28
C SER A 36 14.50 -46.85 -36.28
N VAL A 37 13.38 -46.68 -35.58
CA VAL A 37 12.73 -45.36 -35.43
C VAL A 37 13.59 -44.43 -34.59
N LEU A 38 14.18 -44.92 -33.49
CA LEU A 38 15.07 -44.13 -32.64
C LEU A 38 16.36 -43.71 -33.37
N THR A 39 16.97 -44.58 -34.18
CA THR A 39 18.19 -44.26 -34.93
C THR A 39 17.93 -43.28 -36.08
N HIS A 40 16.76 -43.32 -36.73
CA HIS A 40 16.42 -42.32 -37.75
C HIS A 40 16.08 -40.93 -37.18
N THR A 41 15.49 -40.84 -35.99
CA THR A 41 15.36 -39.53 -35.29
C THR A 41 16.69 -39.00 -34.81
N VAL A 42 17.60 -39.85 -34.32
CA VAL A 42 18.93 -39.39 -33.86
C VAL A 42 19.82 -38.96 -35.04
N LEU A 43 19.71 -39.61 -36.21
CA LEU A 43 20.47 -39.23 -37.41
C LEU A 43 19.89 -38.01 -38.17
N TYR A 44 18.59 -37.73 -38.04
CA TYR A 44 17.98 -36.50 -38.56
C TYR A 44 18.38 -35.26 -37.75
N PHE A 45 18.61 -35.42 -36.44
CA PHE A 45 19.10 -34.34 -35.58
C PHE A 45 20.63 -34.21 -35.55
N SER A 46 21.39 -35.13 -36.15
CA SER A 46 22.87 -35.11 -36.18
C SER A 46 23.48 -34.84 -37.56
N SER A 47 22.72 -34.34 -38.54
CA SER A 47 23.23 -34.10 -39.91
C SER A 47 22.91 -32.71 -40.49
N VAL A 48 22.60 -31.73 -39.64
CA VAL A 48 22.54 -30.31 -40.05
C VAL A 48 23.57 -29.50 -39.24
N ASP A 49 24.85 -29.73 -39.52
CA ASP A 49 25.94 -28.77 -39.28
C ASP A 49 25.97 -27.82 -40.50
N ILE A 50 25.71 -26.52 -40.38
CA ILE A 50 26.64 -25.47 -39.93
C ILE A 50 28.02 -25.58 -40.58
N THR A 51 28.23 -24.83 -41.67
CA THR A 51 29.48 -24.07 -41.91
C THR A 51 29.20 -22.84 -42.76
N TYR A 52 29.09 -21.68 -42.12
CA TYR A 52 29.83 -20.50 -42.55
C TYR A 52 30.41 -19.86 -41.29
N SER A 53 31.71 -20.00 -41.16
CA SER A 53 32.56 -19.26 -40.25
C SER A 53 32.57 -17.78 -40.64
N THR A 54 32.35 -16.91 -39.66
CA THR A 54 33.29 -15.79 -39.44
C THR A 54 33.24 -15.45 -37.95
N THR A 55 34.25 -15.96 -37.26
CA THR A 55 34.94 -15.34 -36.13
C THR A 55 34.57 -13.88 -35.90
N SER A 56 33.76 -13.64 -34.88
CA SER A 56 33.88 -12.46 -34.03
C SER A 56 34.02 -13.01 -32.62
N ALA A 57 35.16 -12.72 -32.01
CA ALA A 57 35.64 -13.24 -30.74
C ALA A 57 34.54 -13.50 -29.71
N LYS A 58 34.65 -14.66 -29.04
CA LYS A 58 34.24 -14.77 -27.64
C LYS A 58 34.98 -13.66 -26.89
N ASN A 59 34.34 -12.51 -26.73
CA ASN A 59 34.54 -11.76 -25.52
C ASN A 59 33.95 -12.65 -24.43
N HIS A 60 34.82 -13.26 -23.64
CA HIS A 60 34.46 -13.67 -22.28
C HIS A 60 34.07 -12.39 -21.54
N GLY A 61 32.86 -11.88 -21.81
CA GLY A 61 32.20 -10.92 -20.95
C GLY A 61 31.86 -11.69 -19.71
N GLU A 62 32.45 -11.31 -18.58
CA GLU A 62 32.16 -11.87 -17.27
C GLU A 62 30.65 -12.07 -17.11
N ALA A 63 30.22 -13.25 -16.68
CA ALA A 63 28.82 -13.49 -16.38
C ALA A 63 28.43 -12.52 -15.24
N LYS A 64 27.59 -11.53 -15.56
CA LYS A 64 27.14 -10.49 -14.62
C LYS A 64 25.80 -10.87 -14.02
N GLY A 65 25.71 -10.88 -12.69
CA GLY A 65 24.45 -11.06 -11.96
C GLY A 65 24.19 -9.96 -10.94
N TYR A 66 23.04 -10.03 -10.27
CA TYR A 66 22.67 -9.12 -9.20
C TYR A 66 22.51 -9.85 -7.87
N THR A 67 22.90 -9.16 -6.80
CA THR A 67 22.52 -9.50 -5.43
C THR A 67 21.65 -8.37 -4.89
N PHE A 68 20.36 -8.64 -4.69
CA PHE A 68 19.43 -7.72 -4.05
C PHE A 68 19.21 -8.13 -2.59
N GLN A 69 19.56 -7.26 -1.64
CA GLN A 69 19.36 -7.45 -0.21
C GLN A 69 18.23 -6.55 0.29
N TRP A 70 17.17 -7.15 0.81
CA TRP A 70 16.02 -6.43 1.35
C TRP A 70 15.92 -6.63 2.86
N LYS A 71 16.10 -5.55 3.61
CA LYS A 71 16.03 -5.52 5.07
C LYS A 71 14.66 -5.00 5.51
N ILE A 72 13.95 -5.80 6.29
CA ILE A 72 12.61 -5.48 6.81
C ILE A 72 12.71 -5.37 8.33
N GLU A 73 12.50 -4.17 8.87
CA GLU A 73 12.64 -3.88 10.29
C GLU A 73 11.28 -3.81 10.99
N ASN A 74 11.27 -4.22 12.25
CA ASN A 74 10.09 -4.29 13.12
C ASN A 74 9.02 -5.27 12.59
N LEU A 75 9.44 -6.43 12.05
CA LEU A 75 8.51 -7.37 11.41
C LEU A 75 7.50 -7.99 12.40
N SER A 76 7.84 -8.13 13.68
CA SER A 76 6.89 -8.63 14.69
C SER A 76 5.71 -7.70 14.92
N TYR A 77 5.81 -6.44 14.48
CA TYR A 77 4.73 -5.44 14.50
C TYR A 77 3.98 -5.34 13.17
N CYS A 78 4.18 -6.31 12.27
CA CYS A 78 3.49 -6.39 11.00
C CYS A 78 2.01 -6.76 11.20
N TRP A 79 1.12 -5.87 10.78
CA TRP A 79 -0.35 -6.03 10.86
C TRP A 79 -0.96 -6.88 9.75
N LEU A 80 -0.16 -7.30 8.75
CA LEU A 80 -0.68 -8.00 7.58
C LEU A 80 -1.39 -9.32 7.95
N LYS A 81 -2.50 -9.57 7.24
CA LYS A 81 -3.30 -10.79 7.38
C LYS A 81 -2.64 -11.97 6.69
N LYS A 82 -3.17 -13.17 6.96
CA LYS A 82 -2.85 -14.36 6.15
C LYS A 82 -3.21 -14.03 4.69
N GLU A 83 -2.33 -14.39 3.74
CA GLU A 83 -2.43 -14.05 2.30
C GLU A 83 -2.10 -12.61 1.91
N GLU A 84 -1.81 -11.71 2.85
CA GLU A 84 -1.29 -10.38 2.51
C GLU A 84 0.24 -10.41 2.45
N CYS A 85 0.82 -9.62 1.54
CA CYS A 85 2.27 -9.53 1.37
C CYS A 85 2.79 -8.10 1.36
N ILE A 86 4.04 -7.96 1.78
CA ILE A 86 4.84 -6.76 1.59
C ILE A 86 5.59 -6.95 0.27
N GLN A 87 5.63 -5.92 -0.57
CA GLN A 87 6.44 -5.92 -1.78
C GLN A 87 7.68 -5.04 -1.58
N SER A 88 8.85 -5.54 -1.97
CA SER A 88 10.09 -4.77 -1.96
C SER A 88 10.01 -3.63 -2.99
N PRO A 89 10.88 -2.61 -2.85
CA PRO A 89 11.16 -1.69 -3.95
C PRO A 89 11.54 -2.46 -5.23
N VAL A 90 11.12 -1.92 -6.36
CA VAL A 90 11.45 -2.49 -7.67
C VAL A 90 12.91 -2.18 -7.99
N PHE A 91 13.65 -3.19 -8.43
CA PHE A 91 15.02 -3.02 -8.90
C PHE A 91 15.15 -3.41 -10.37
N THR A 92 16.05 -2.71 -11.07
CA THR A 92 16.34 -2.96 -12.49
C THR A 92 17.63 -3.76 -12.60
N ALA A 93 17.57 -4.87 -13.34
CA ALA A 93 18.70 -5.75 -13.59
C ALA A 93 19.21 -5.55 -15.03
N ASP A 94 20.19 -4.67 -15.20
CA ASP A 94 20.74 -4.29 -16.51
C ASP A 94 21.37 -5.50 -17.22
N SER A 95 22.09 -6.36 -16.49
CA SER A 95 22.64 -7.63 -17.02
C SER A 95 21.57 -8.64 -17.47
N LEU A 96 20.32 -8.45 -17.06
CA LEU A 96 19.16 -9.24 -17.47
C LEU A 96 18.31 -8.48 -18.49
N ASN A 97 18.96 -7.83 -19.47
CA ASN A 97 18.30 -7.04 -20.52
C ASN A 97 17.45 -5.86 -19.98
N GLY A 98 17.87 -5.26 -18.86
CA GLY A 98 17.18 -4.13 -18.24
C GLY A 98 15.86 -4.51 -17.56
N THR A 99 15.64 -5.80 -17.28
CA THR A 99 14.38 -6.26 -16.69
C THR A 99 14.16 -5.77 -15.26
N LYS A 100 12.91 -5.45 -14.92
CA LYS A 100 12.51 -5.01 -13.58
C LYS A 100 11.96 -6.13 -12.71
N TRP A 101 12.38 -6.16 -11.44
CA TRP A 101 12.08 -7.23 -10.49
C TRP A 101 11.68 -6.68 -9.12
N SER A 102 10.88 -7.45 -8.39
CA SER A 102 10.55 -7.18 -6.98
C SER A 102 10.42 -8.49 -6.21
N ILE A 103 10.54 -8.40 -4.88
CA ILE A 103 10.33 -9.51 -3.97
C ILE A 103 9.00 -9.30 -3.25
N ARG A 104 8.14 -10.32 -3.23
CA ARG A 104 6.93 -10.33 -2.40
C ARG A 104 7.15 -11.25 -1.20
N LEU A 105 6.92 -10.73 -0.01
CA LEU A 105 7.08 -11.47 1.24
C LEU A 105 5.75 -11.54 1.98
N PHE A 106 5.35 -12.76 2.32
CA PHE A 106 4.18 -13.09 3.12
C PHE A 106 4.66 -13.45 4.54
N PRO A 107 4.54 -12.54 5.53
CA PRO A 107 5.13 -12.71 6.86
C PRO A 107 4.50 -13.82 7.71
N LYS A 108 3.24 -14.18 7.41
CA LYS A 108 2.47 -15.28 8.02
C LYS A 108 2.36 -16.50 7.09
N GLY A 109 3.14 -16.51 6.01
CA GLY A 109 3.15 -17.59 5.04
C GLY A 109 1.83 -17.75 4.29
N LEU A 110 1.79 -18.73 3.39
CA LEU A 110 0.56 -19.10 2.67
C LEU A 110 -0.05 -20.41 3.16
N LYS A 111 0.73 -21.27 3.82
CA LYS A 111 0.29 -22.59 4.31
C LYS A 111 0.13 -22.61 5.83
N ASN A 112 1.16 -22.22 6.57
CA ASN A 112 1.15 -22.14 8.04
C ASN A 112 1.55 -20.73 8.52
N ASP A 113 0.98 -20.29 9.64
CA ASP A 113 1.16 -18.96 10.22
C ASP A 113 2.56 -18.76 10.85
N ASN A 114 3.25 -19.87 11.11
CA ASN A 114 4.64 -19.94 11.57
C ASN A 114 5.66 -19.95 10.42
N SER A 115 5.29 -19.65 9.19
CA SER A 115 6.22 -19.68 8.05
C SER A 115 6.31 -18.32 7.39
N VAL A 116 7.47 -18.01 6.82
CA VAL A 116 7.63 -16.86 5.91
C VAL A 116 7.73 -17.40 4.50
N THR A 117 6.92 -16.85 3.60
CA THR A 117 6.94 -17.22 2.18
C THR A 117 7.42 -16.05 1.34
N VAL A 118 8.37 -16.31 0.45
CA VAL A 118 8.95 -15.29 -0.43
C VAL A 118 8.82 -15.67 -1.90
N PHE A 119 8.41 -14.73 -2.72
CA PHE A 119 8.30 -14.85 -4.18
C PHE A 119 9.16 -13.81 -4.87
N LEU A 120 9.79 -14.21 -5.97
CA LEU A 120 10.38 -13.30 -6.94
C LEU A 120 9.34 -13.00 -8.03
N LYS A 121 9.16 -11.71 -8.33
CA LYS A 121 8.23 -11.23 -9.34
C LYS A 121 8.96 -10.43 -10.40
N ARG A 122 8.64 -10.71 -11.66
CA ARG A 122 9.00 -9.85 -12.78
C ARG A 122 7.91 -8.79 -12.97
N GLU A 123 8.31 -7.52 -12.96
CA GLU A 123 7.37 -6.40 -13.08
C GLU A 123 6.93 -6.17 -14.54
N LYS A 124 5.91 -5.32 -14.72
CA LYS A 124 5.38 -4.87 -16.01
C LYS A 124 6.42 -4.00 -16.72
N ASP A 125 7.45 -4.62 -17.26
CA ASP A 125 8.50 -3.92 -17.97
C ASP A 125 8.20 -3.86 -19.48
N TYR A 126 8.54 -2.74 -20.11
CA TYR A 126 8.55 -2.57 -21.56
C TYR A 126 9.92 -2.89 -22.17
N CYS A 127 10.98 -2.89 -21.36
CA CYS A 127 12.34 -3.31 -21.74
C CYS A 127 12.54 -4.83 -21.62
N GLY A 128 13.49 -5.38 -22.40
CA GLY A 128 13.82 -6.80 -22.41
C GLY A 128 12.77 -7.74 -23.06
N PRO A 129 13.08 -9.05 -23.19
CA PRO A 129 12.27 -10.01 -23.94
C PRO A 129 10.94 -10.37 -23.23
N ASN A 130 9.91 -10.78 -23.97
CA ASN A 130 8.59 -11.12 -23.42
C ASN A 130 8.61 -12.24 -22.36
N ALA A 131 9.57 -13.17 -22.49
CA ALA A 131 9.91 -14.16 -21.49
C ALA A 131 11.43 -14.17 -21.30
N ILE A 132 11.90 -14.40 -20.07
CA ILE A 132 13.32 -14.54 -19.75
C ILE A 132 13.51 -15.72 -18.81
N GLN A 133 14.51 -16.55 -19.10
CA GLN A 133 14.96 -17.63 -18.22
C GLN A 133 16.07 -17.09 -17.32
N VAL A 134 15.91 -17.28 -16.00
CA VAL A 134 16.87 -16.81 -15.01
C VAL A 134 17.13 -17.88 -13.96
N LYS A 135 18.36 -17.90 -13.46
CA LYS A 135 18.73 -18.62 -12.24
C LYS A 135 18.68 -17.66 -11.07
N TYR A 136 18.09 -18.08 -9.97
CA TYR A 136 18.01 -17.26 -8.76
C TYR A 136 18.12 -18.09 -7.49
N GLN A 137 18.61 -17.44 -6.44
CA GLN A 137 18.73 -18.00 -5.11
C GLN A 137 18.18 -17.01 -4.10
N ILE A 138 17.25 -17.46 -3.24
CA ILE A 138 16.70 -16.65 -2.14
C ILE A 138 17.20 -17.21 -0.83
N THR A 139 17.90 -16.40 -0.05
CA THR A 139 18.45 -16.76 1.26
C THR A 139 18.00 -15.76 2.33
N PHE A 140 17.92 -16.21 3.57
CA PHE A 140 17.73 -15.35 4.74
C PHE A 140 19.08 -15.09 5.39
N LEU A 141 19.35 -13.85 5.78
CA LEU A 141 20.60 -13.45 6.41
C LEU A 141 20.41 -13.12 7.88
N ASP A 142 21.40 -13.46 8.69
CA ASP A 142 21.49 -13.10 10.11
C ASP A 142 21.92 -11.63 10.28
N LYS A 143 22.03 -11.16 11.53
CA LYS A 143 22.48 -9.79 11.86
C LYS A 143 23.88 -9.43 11.36
N ASN A 144 24.72 -10.43 11.11
CA ASN A 144 26.10 -10.27 10.66
C ASN A 144 26.20 -10.44 9.13
N GLY A 145 25.09 -10.70 8.42
CA GLY A 145 25.05 -10.98 6.99
C GLY A 145 25.37 -12.42 6.61
N SER A 146 25.48 -13.34 7.57
CA SER A 146 25.68 -14.77 7.33
C SER A 146 24.38 -15.43 6.90
N VAL A 147 24.46 -16.43 6.01
CA VAL A 147 23.29 -17.17 5.54
C VAL A 147 22.74 -18.04 6.66
N LEU A 148 21.47 -17.85 7.03
CA LEU A 148 20.77 -18.61 8.06
C LEU A 148 20.37 -20.01 7.60
N GLU A 149 19.95 -20.15 6.34
CA GLU A 149 19.53 -21.43 5.77
C GLU A 149 19.97 -21.49 4.29
N TYR A 150 20.64 -22.58 3.91
CA TYR A 150 21.06 -22.77 2.52
C TYR A 150 19.90 -23.27 1.68
N LYS A 151 19.44 -22.45 0.73
CA LYS A 151 18.33 -22.78 -0.17
C LYS A 151 18.85 -23.12 -1.57
N PRO A 152 18.17 -24.05 -2.29
CA PRO A 152 18.58 -24.44 -3.63
C PRO A 152 18.50 -23.27 -4.61
N ILE A 153 19.31 -23.35 -5.67
CA ILE A 153 19.22 -22.44 -6.81
C ILE A 153 18.04 -22.90 -7.67
N TRP A 154 17.18 -21.96 -8.00
CA TRP A 154 16.01 -22.19 -8.84
C TRP A 154 16.27 -21.68 -10.25
N GLU A 155 15.64 -22.33 -11.22
CA GLU A 155 15.70 -21.94 -12.62
C GLU A 155 14.29 -21.90 -13.17
N ASN A 156 13.84 -20.73 -13.61
CA ASN A 156 12.47 -20.53 -14.08
C ASN A 156 12.38 -19.57 -15.25
N HIS A 157 11.30 -19.71 -16.01
CA HIS A 157 10.92 -18.80 -17.08
C HIS A 157 9.92 -17.77 -16.58
N PHE A 158 10.29 -16.49 -16.63
CA PHE A 158 9.43 -15.39 -16.23
C PHE A 158 8.90 -14.66 -17.45
N LYS A 159 7.60 -14.82 -17.72
CA LYS A 159 6.85 -13.89 -18.57
C LYS A 159 6.70 -12.54 -17.87
N ARG A 160 6.44 -11.48 -18.63
CA ARG A 160 6.07 -10.17 -18.05
C ARG A 160 4.89 -10.34 -17.08
N GLU A 161 4.93 -9.62 -15.96
CA GLU A 161 3.93 -9.67 -14.87
C GLU A 161 3.79 -11.04 -14.18
N CYS A 162 4.67 -12.01 -14.46
CA CYS A 162 4.62 -13.32 -13.86
C CYS A 162 5.39 -13.37 -12.53
N SER A 163 4.81 -14.05 -11.54
CA SER A 163 5.47 -14.39 -10.27
C SER A 163 5.66 -15.91 -10.23
N VAL A 164 6.87 -16.37 -9.90
CA VAL A 164 7.17 -17.81 -9.81
C VAL A 164 7.73 -18.16 -8.42
N PHE A 165 7.23 -19.28 -7.90
CA PHE A 165 7.40 -19.98 -6.61
C PHE A 165 8.90 -20.27 -6.23
N PHE A 166 9.40 -20.48 -5.00
CA PHE A 166 8.95 -20.24 -3.59
C PHE A 166 10.09 -20.63 -2.64
N CYS A 167 10.40 -19.74 -1.70
CA CYS A 167 11.18 -20.12 -0.54
C CYS A 167 10.26 -20.07 0.68
N VAL A 168 10.13 -21.20 1.39
CA VAL A 168 9.52 -21.27 2.73
C VAL A 168 10.64 -21.35 3.73
N CYS A 169 10.59 -20.49 4.73
CA CYS A 169 11.31 -20.69 5.97
C CYS A 169 10.27 -20.92 7.07
N GLU A 170 10.37 -22.05 7.75
CA GLU A 170 9.55 -22.36 8.92
C GLU A 170 10.19 -21.71 10.15
N ARG A 171 9.39 -21.02 10.96
CA ARG A 171 9.77 -20.47 12.26
C ARG A 171 9.48 -21.56 13.28
N GLU A 172 10.50 -22.26 13.74
CA GLU A 172 10.36 -23.02 14.98
C GLU A 172 10.24 -22.02 16.15
N GLU A 173 9.36 -22.29 17.13
CA GLU A 173 9.08 -21.37 18.25
C GLU A 173 10.36 -20.97 19.03
N ASN A 174 11.36 -21.85 19.08
CA ASN A 174 12.63 -21.63 19.74
C ASN A 174 13.63 -20.79 18.91
N GLU A 175 13.38 -20.58 17.61
CA GLU A 175 14.31 -19.95 16.67
C GLU A 175 13.90 -18.52 16.23
N ARG A 176 12.82 -17.97 16.81
CA ARG A 176 12.33 -16.61 16.47
C ARG A 176 13.40 -15.53 16.59
N ASN A 177 14.31 -15.67 17.58
CA ASN A 177 15.45 -14.76 17.79
C ASN A 177 16.59 -14.93 16.76
N PHE A 178 16.69 -16.09 16.11
CA PHE A 178 17.70 -16.37 15.08
C PHE A 178 17.28 -15.83 13.70
N LEU A 179 15.98 -15.93 13.37
CA LEU A 179 15.41 -15.44 12.11
C LEU A 179 15.11 -13.93 12.10
N LEU A 180 14.87 -13.35 13.27
CA LEU A 180 14.56 -11.93 13.45
C LEU A 180 15.49 -11.29 14.49
N PRO A 181 16.81 -11.23 14.25
CA PRO A 181 17.70 -10.57 15.20
C PRO A 181 17.33 -9.08 15.27
N LYS A 182 17.02 -8.61 16.49
CA LYS A 182 16.48 -7.25 16.71
C LYS A 182 15.22 -6.96 15.89
N ASP A 183 14.36 -7.96 15.73
CA ASP A 183 13.10 -7.88 14.98
C ASP A 183 13.23 -7.47 13.50
N THR A 184 14.35 -7.87 12.89
CA THR A 184 14.68 -7.55 11.50
C THR A 184 14.81 -8.81 10.67
N LEU A 185 14.11 -8.89 9.54
CA LEU A 185 14.28 -9.94 8.55
C LEU A 185 15.08 -9.42 7.35
N THR A 186 16.16 -10.09 6.98
CA THR A 186 16.93 -9.74 5.78
C THR A 186 16.83 -10.84 4.73
N VAL A 187 16.22 -10.52 3.59
CA VAL A 187 16.07 -11.41 2.44
C VAL A 187 17.10 -11.04 1.39
N GLN A 188 17.93 -11.99 0.98
CA GLN A 188 18.86 -11.82 -0.13
C GLN A 188 18.39 -12.62 -1.34
N CYS A 189 18.25 -11.96 -2.49
CA CYS A 189 18.01 -12.59 -3.77
C CYS A 189 19.25 -12.41 -4.66
N LYS A 190 19.87 -13.51 -5.06
CA LYS A 190 20.87 -13.53 -6.13
C LYS A 190 20.18 -13.94 -7.42
N ILE A 191 20.37 -13.21 -8.52
CA ILE A 191 19.72 -13.48 -9.80
C ILE A 191 20.70 -13.26 -10.96
N TRP A 192 20.74 -14.19 -11.92
CA TRP A 192 21.63 -14.13 -13.08
C TRP A 192 21.09 -14.92 -14.27
N LYS A 193 21.69 -14.69 -15.44
CA LYS A 193 21.37 -15.39 -16.69
C LYS A 193 22.09 -16.74 -16.73
N GLU A 194 21.53 -17.70 -17.46
CA GLU A 194 21.85 -19.13 -17.59
C GLU A 194 23.32 -19.60 -17.50
N GLU A 195 24.30 -18.78 -17.91
CA GLU A 195 25.74 -19.09 -17.86
C GLU A 195 26.24 -19.28 -16.42
N GLU A 196 27.45 -19.84 -16.26
CA GLU A 196 28.04 -20.22 -14.96
C GLU A 196 27.86 -19.13 -13.88
N LYS A 197 27.87 -19.55 -12.61
CA LYS A 197 27.63 -18.66 -11.46
C LYS A 197 28.49 -17.38 -11.62
N PRO A 198 27.87 -16.19 -11.60
CA PRO A 198 28.53 -14.95 -11.96
C PRO A 198 29.77 -14.69 -11.11
N THR A 199 30.84 -14.24 -11.77
CA THR A 199 32.13 -13.91 -11.13
C THR A 199 32.05 -12.59 -10.36
N GLU A 200 31.22 -11.66 -10.84
CA GLU A 200 30.90 -10.39 -10.19
C GLU A 200 29.38 -10.23 -10.03
N LEU A 201 28.96 -9.77 -8.85
CA LEU A 201 27.55 -9.52 -8.53
C LEU A 201 27.38 -8.06 -8.12
N ASP A 202 26.59 -7.31 -8.89
CA ASP A 202 26.16 -5.97 -8.51
C ASP A 202 25.27 -6.06 -7.26
N VAL A 203 25.65 -5.34 -6.19
CA VAL A 203 24.90 -5.38 -4.91
C VAL A 203 23.96 -4.19 -4.82
N LEU A 204 22.68 -4.52 -4.69
CA LEU A 204 21.58 -3.60 -4.44
C LEU A 204 21.03 -3.84 -3.04
N SER A 205 20.71 -2.78 -2.32
CA SER A 205 20.05 -2.90 -1.01
C SER A 205 18.77 -2.10 -0.96
N ALA A 206 17.78 -2.67 -0.27
CA ALA A 206 16.52 -2.01 0.02
C ALA A 206 16.17 -2.17 1.50
N ARG A 207 15.45 -1.21 2.04
CA ARG A 207 14.99 -1.23 3.43
C ARG A 207 13.50 -0.90 3.51
N THR A 208 12.76 -1.67 4.29
CA THR A 208 11.36 -1.42 4.65
C THR A 208 11.25 -1.39 6.17
N ILE A 209 10.65 -0.33 6.73
CA ILE A 209 10.52 -0.17 8.19
C ILE A 209 9.04 -0.09 8.55
N PHE A 210 8.59 -0.96 9.46
CA PHE A 210 7.32 -0.78 10.15
C PHE A 210 7.48 0.27 11.25
N LYS A 211 6.82 1.42 11.11
CA LYS A 211 6.92 2.50 12.10
C LYS A 211 6.17 2.13 13.38
N VAL A 212 6.92 1.97 14.46
CA VAL A 212 6.41 1.56 15.76
C VAL A 212 6.50 2.73 16.75
N HIS A 213 5.42 2.99 17.46
CA HIS A 213 5.37 3.98 18.53
C HIS A 213 5.19 3.26 19.86
N ARG A 214 6.00 3.65 20.85
CA ARG A 214 5.93 3.13 22.23
C ARG A 214 5.46 4.25 23.15
N ARG A 215 4.48 3.94 23.98
CA ARG A 215 3.95 4.85 25.00
C ARG A 215 3.74 4.09 26.30
N SER A 216 3.73 4.83 27.39
CA SER A 216 3.40 4.31 28.71
C SER A 216 2.70 5.36 29.55
N PHE A 217 1.90 4.90 30.49
CA PHE A 217 1.21 5.74 31.46
C PHE A 217 0.96 4.96 32.76
N VAL A 218 0.83 5.70 33.86
CA VAL A 218 0.37 5.14 35.13
C VAL A 218 -1.08 5.52 35.31
N TRP A 219 -1.94 4.52 35.40
CA TRP A 219 -3.38 4.66 35.61
C TRP A 219 -3.71 4.45 37.08
N ARG A 220 -4.17 5.50 37.75
CA ARG A 220 -4.62 5.44 39.15
C ARG A 220 -6.13 5.46 39.19
N ILE A 221 -6.73 4.48 39.85
CA ILE A 221 -8.18 4.32 39.98
C ILE A 221 -8.53 4.35 41.46
N ASP A 222 -9.13 5.46 41.89
CA ASP A 222 -9.49 5.70 43.28
C ASP A 222 -10.82 5.02 43.65
N ASN A 223 -11.00 4.74 44.95
CA ASN A 223 -12.21 4.12 45.51
C ASN A 223 -12.57 2.78 44.85
N PHE A 224 -11.56 1.97 44.52
CA PHE A 224 -11.74 0.76 43.71
C PHE A 224 -12.73 -0.24 44.35
N SER A 225 -12.72 -0.37 45.67
CA SER A 225 -13.62 -1.24 46.43
C SER A 225 -15.10 -0.85 46.32
N THR A 226 -15.39 0.42 46.02
CA THR A 226 -16.76 0.97 45.94
C THR A 226 -17.44 0.70 44.61
N LEU A 227 -16.68 0.25 43.60
CA LEU A 227 -17.14 -0.04 42.25
C LEU A 227 -17.95 -1.35 42.25
N LYS A 228 -19.20 -1.27 42.70
CA LYS A 228 -20.13 -2.41 42.74
C LYS A 228 -20.86 -2.57 41.40
N PRO A 229 -21.03 -3.81 40.89
CA PRO A 229 -21.75 -4.05 39.65
C PRO A 229 -23.24 -3.76 39.80
N GLY A 230 -23.82 -3.10 38.79
CA GLY A 230 -25.27 -2.93 38.67
C GLY A 230 -25.95 -4.26 38.33
N ARG A 231 -27.12 -4.54 38.92
CA ARG A 231 -27.89 -5.81 38.81
C ARG A 231 -28.30 -6.26 37.39
N ARG A 232 -27.91 -5.57 36.32
CA ARG A 232 -28.47 -5.76 34.96
C ARG A 232 -27.49 -5.73 33.78
N SER A 233 -26.19 -5.49 33.98
CA SER A 233 -25.22 -5.42 32.86
C SER A 233 -24.07 -6.42 33.02
N LYS A 234 -23.79 -7.19 31.96
CA LYS A 234 -22.66 -8.15 31.89
C LYS A 234 -21.28 -7.47 31.90
N PHE A 235 -21.23 -6.16 31.65
CA PHE A 235 -20.03 -5.34 31.63
C PHE A 235 -20.27 -4.08 32.47
N VAL A 236 -19.31 -3.73 33.32
CA VAL A 236 -19.32 -2.46 34.08
C VAL A 236 -18.05 -1.71 33.75
N LEU A 237 -18.20 -0.54 33.11
CA LEU A 237 -17.09 0.39 32.93
C LEU A 237 -16.69 0.94 34.30
N ILE A 238 -15.46 0.69 34.70
CA ILE A 238 -14.87 1.13 35.96
C ILE A 238 -14.28 2.52 35.80
N ASP A 239 -13.44 2.70 34.78
CA ASP A 239 -12.74 3.96 34.55
C ASP A 239 -12.31 4.07 33.08
N LYS A 240 -11.94 5.27 32.63
CA LYS A 240 -11.44 5.53 31.28
C LYS A 240 -10.15 6.35 31.28
N PHE A 241 -9.23 5.99 30.39
CA PHE A 241 -8.04 6.75 30.07
C PHE A 241 -7.92 6.91 28.55
N THR A 242 -7.49 8.07 28.07
CA THR A 242 -7.30 8.35 26.65
C THR A 242 -5.94 9.02 26.47
N ASP A 243 -5.11 8.49 25.58
CA ASP A 243 -3.80 9.08 25.24
C ASP A 243 -3.86 10.03 24.02
N GLY A 244 -5.07 10.25 23.48
CA GLY A 244 -5.37 11.01 22.27
C GLY A 244 -5.59 10.16 21.01
N LEU A 245 -5.09 8.92 20.96
CA LEU A 245 -5.21 8.02 19.80
C LEU A 245 -5.92 6.70 20.14
N ILE A 246 -5.86 6.27 21.40
CA ILE A 246 -6.36 5.01 21.90
C ILE A 246 -7.09 5.29 23.22
N ASN A 247 -8.30 4.77 23.33
CA ASN A 247 -9.08 4.72 24.55
C ASN A 247 -8.82 3.41 25.27
N PHE A 248 -8.58 3.51 26.57
CA PHE A 248 -8.45 2.40 27.49
C PHE A 248 -9.62 2.48 28.46
N HIS A 249 -10.45 1.45 28.48
CA HIS A 249 -11.60 1.34 29.36
C HIS A 249 -11.36 0.19 30.31
N LEU A 250 -11.31 0.45 31.61
CA LEU A 250 -11.22 -0.63 32.58
C LEU A 250 -12.63 -1.19 32.77
N VAL A 251 -12.81 -2.48 32.57
CA VAL A 251 -14.11 -3.15 32.55
C VAL A 251 -14.11 -4.31 33.52
N LEU A 252 -15.15 -4.38 34.36
CA LEU A 252 -15.43 -5.58 35.16
C LEU A 252 -16.40 -6.48 34.41
N ASN A 253 -16.04 -7.74 34.24
CA ASN A 253 -16.79 -8.77 33.53
C ASN A 253 -17.16 -9.90 34.50
N GLU A 254 -18.45 -10.24 34.58
CA GLU A 254 -18.95 -11.37 35.38
C GLU A 254 -19.16 -12.58 34.46
N GLY A 255 -18.24 -13.55 34.52
CA GLY A 255 -18.35 -14.79 33.75
C GLY A 255 -19.50 -15.69 34.22
N LEU A 256 -19.87 -16.68 33.40
CA LEU A 256 -20.93 -17.69 33.63
C LEU A 256 -20.75 -18.58 34.90
N GLY A 257 -19.82 -18.27 35.79
CA GLY A 257 -19.49 -19.06 36.98
C GLY A 257 -19.12 -18.22 38.21
N SER A 258 -19.67 -17.01 38.37
CA SER A 258 -19.41 -16.10 39.51
C SER A 258 -17.95 -15.62 39.70
N GLU A 259 -17.05 -15.93 38.77
CA GLU A 259 -15.70 -15.33 38.74
C GLU A 259 -15.75 -13.93 38.10
N LYS A 260 -15.39 -12.92 38.91
CA LYS A 260 -15.16 -11.55 38.45
C LYS A 260 -13.82 -11.46 37.73
N LYS A 261 -13.83 -10.99 36.49
CA LYS A 261 -12.62 -10.73 35.70
C LYS A 261 -12.52 -9.23 35.43
N LEU A 262 -11.32 -8.69 35.58
CA LEU A 262 -11.03 -7.32 35.21
C LEU A 262 -10.35 -7.33 33.85
N ASP A 263 -10.93 -6.64 32.89
CA ASP A 263 -10.46 -6.56 31.52
C ASP A 263 -10.17 -5.08 31.20
N ILE A 264 -9.21 -4.80 30.33
CA ILE A 264 -9.04 -3.48 29.72
C ILE A 264 -9.57 -3.56 28.29
N ASP A 265 -10.67 -2.88 28.01
CA ASP A 265 -11.18 -2.69 26.66
C ASP A 265 -10.41 -1.55 25.99
N ILE A 266 -9.60 -1.89 25.00
CA ILE A 266 -8.79 -0.96 24.23
C ILE A 266 -9.47 -0.67 22.91
N ARG A 267 -9.71 0.61 22.62
CA ARG A 267 -10.32 1.07 21.37
C ARG A 267 -9.45 2.09 20.67
N SER A 268 -9.07 1.84 19.43
CA SER A 268 -8.38 2.86 18.62
C SER A 268 -9.36 3.94 18.16
N LEU A 269 -8.95 5.19 18.29
CA LEU A 269 -9.57 6.36 17.68
C LEU A 269 -9.01 6.64 16.28
N ASP A 270 -7.87 6.04 15.96
CA ASP A 270 -7.18 6.18 14.68
C ASP A 270 -7.29 4.90 13.84
N ASP A 271 -7.91 5.03 12.67
CA ASP A 271 -8.12 3.97 11.67
C ASP A 271 -6.80 3.41 11.11
N PHE A 272 -5.71 4.18 11.19
CA PHE A 272 -4.40 3.78 10.70
C PHE A 272 -3.67 2.87 11.70
N ILE A 273 -4.09 2.81 12.96
CA ILE A 273 -3.54 1.87 13.93
C ILE A 273 -4.15 0.49 13.67
N GLN A 274 -3.35 -0.38 13.05
CA GLN A 274 -3.76 -1.75 12.72
C GLN A 274 -3.17 -2.80 13.65
N PHE A 275 -2.19 -2.40 14.47
CA PHE A 275 -1.55 -3.28 15.44
C PHE A 275 -1.40 -2.56 16.77
N ILE A 276 -1.77 -3.24 17.85
CA ILE A 276 -1.41 -2.85 19.21
C ILE A 276 -0.93 -4.07 20.01
N SER A 277 0.14 -3.87 20.79
CA SER A 277 0.57 -4.74 21.86
C SER A 277 0.41 -3.99 23.17
N PHE A 278 -0.17 -4.63 24.18
CA PHE A 278 -0.47 -4.02 25.45
C PHE A 278 0.05 -4.87 26.60
N LYS A 279 0.64 -4.19 27.58
CA LYS A 279 1.14 -4.76 28.81
C LYS A 279 0.69 -3.91 29.98
N ALA A 280 0.21 -4.56 31.03
CA ALA A 280 -0.14 -3.91 32.28
C ALA A 280 0.54 -4.60 33.46
N SER A 281 1.03 -3.81 34.40
CA SER A 281 1.54 -4.26 35.69
C SER A 281 0.85 -3.51 36.81
N ILE A 282 0.46 -4.20 37.88
CA ILE A 282 -0.02 -3.54 39.10
C ILE A 282 1.19 -2.97 39.84
N ILE A 283 1.03 -1.79 40.42
CA ILE A 283 1.99 -1.18 41.32
C ILE A 283 1.51 -1.45 42.75
N ASP A 284 2.30 -2.17 43.53
CA ASP A 284 1.98 -2.43 44.94
C ASP A 284 2.29 -1.23 45.86
N SER A 285 1.97 -1.35 47.15
CA SER A 285 2.16 -0.30 48.16
C SER A 285 3.63 0.07 48.40
N GLU A 286 4.57 -0.78 47.98
CA GLU A 286 6.02 -0.51 48.01
C GLU A 286 6.53 0.09 46.69
N GLY A 287 5.65 0.26 45.70
CA GLY A 287 5.98 0.79 44.36
C GLY A 287 6.53 -0.26 43.39
N LYS A 288 6.51 -1.55 43.76
CA LYS A 288 7.02 -2.62 42.91
C LYS A 288 5.96 -3.04 41.89
N LYS A 289 6.43 -3.22 40.65
CA LYS A 289 5.59 -3.61 39.50
C LYS A 289 5.43 -5.12 39.45
N VAL A 290 4.18 -5.59 39.47
CA VAL A 290 3.82 -7.00 39.32
C VAL A 290 3.06 -7.18 38.02
N ASN A 291 3.59 -7.98 37.10
CA ASN A 291 3.01 -8.15 35.77
C ASN A 291 1.61 -8.79 35.86
N CYS A 292 0.62 -8.15 35.24
CA CYS A 292 -0.78 -8.58 35.27
C CYS A 292 -1.25 -9.21 33.96
N GLY A 293 -0.37 -9.25 32.96
CA GLY A 293 -0.59 -9.87 31.66
C GLY A 293 0.27 -9.18 30.60
N ASN A 294 0.98 -9.99 29.81
CA ASN A 294 1.55 -9.57 28.54
C ASN A 294 0.59 -10.04 27.45
N HIS A 295 -0.03 -9.11 26.72
CA HIS A 295 -0.89 -9.47 25.60
C HIS A 295 -0.29 -8.94 24.31
N GLU A 296 0.33 -9.85 23.56
CA GLU A 296 0.92 -9.60 22.26
C GLU A 296 -0.03 -10.03 21.13
N TYR A 297 -1.31 -9.65 21.13
CA TYR A 297 -2.11 -9.88 19.93
C TYR A 297 -3.42 -9.09 19.93
N SER A 298 -3.73 -8.40 18.82
CA SER A 298 -4.72 -8.91 17.86
C SER A 298 -4.91 -8.06 16.60
N ASP A 299 -4.94 -8.75 15.46
CA ASP A 299 -5.65 -8.36 14.23
C ASP A 299 -7.15 -8.32 14.58
N GLY A 300 -7.72 -7.13 14.56
CA GLY A 300 -9.10 -6.88 14.94
C GLY A 300 -9.48 -5.46 14.58
N ASP A 301 -10.78 -5.22 14.42
CA ASP A 301 -11.32 -3.88 14.29
C ASP A 301 -11.17 -3.17 15.64
N LEU A 302 -10.02 -2.53 15.88
CA LEU A 302 -9.72 -1.79 17.11
C LEU A 302 -10.77 -0.71 17.39
N LYS A 303 -11.62 -0.31 16.43
CA LYS A 303 -12.77 0.56 16.70
C LYS A 303 -13.88 -0.12 17.51
N LYS A 304 -14.07 -1.42 17.31
CA LYS A 304 -15.09 -2.22 18.03
C LYS A 304 -14.69 -2.51 19.48
N GLY A 305 -13.42 -2.26 19.80
CA GLY A 305 -12.84 -2.52 21.11
C GLY A 305 -12.36 -3.94 21.28
N MET A 306 -11.30 -4.08 22.07
CA MET A 306 -10.57 -5.32 22.29
C MET A 306 -10.34 -5.51 23.78
N LEU A 307 -10.84 -6.63 24.32
CA LEU A 307 -10.77 -6.91 25.75
C LEU A 307 -9.45 -7.61 26.10
N PHE A 308 -8.69 -7.00 27.00
CA PHE A 308 -7.42 -7.49 27.53
C PHE A 308 -7.58 -7.95 28.98
N PRO A 309 -7.65 -9.26 29.27
CA PRO A 309 -7.86 -9.76 30.61
C PRO A 309 -6.65 -9.56 31.53
N LEU A 310 -6.88 -9.05 32.73
CA LEU A 310 -5.85 -8.87 33.76
C LEU A 310 -5.80 -10.09 34.69
N PHE A 311 -5.05 -11.12 34.26
CA PHE A 311 -5.05 -12.45 34.89
C PHE A 311 -4.59 -12.47 36.36
N PHE A 312 -3.71 -11.55 36.76
CA PHE A 312 -3.14 -11.55 38.11
C PHE A 312 -4.13 -11.08 39.20
N ILE A 313 -5.25 -10.48 38.82
CA ILE A 313 -6.22 -9.88 39.76
C ILE A 313 -6.98 -10.93 40.58
N LYS A 314 -7.09 -12.18 40.09
CA LYS A 314 -7.66 -13.29 40.86
C LYS A 314 -6.92 -13.54 42.19
N ASN A 315 -5.62 -13.29 42.22
CA ASN A 315 -4.78 -13.45 43.42
C ASN A 315 -4.87 -12.23 44.37
N MET A 316 -5.42 -11.10 43.91
CA MET A 316 -5.59 -9.88 44.70
C MET A 316 -6.76 -10.03 45.69
N PHE A 317 -7.91 -10.52 45.21
CA PHE A 317 -9.13 -10.75 45.99
C PHE A 317 -9.06 -11.90 47.00
N THR A 318 -7.96 -12.64 47.03
CA THR A 318 -7.82 -13.88 47.81
C THR A 318 -6.88 -13.79 48.99
N ASN A 319 -6.37 -12.59 49.40
CA ASN A 319 -5.81 -12.23 50.74
C ASN A 319 -4.72 -11.12 50.72
N LYS A 320 -4.61 -10.26 49.69
CA LYS A 320 -3.54 -9.24 49.59
C LYS A 320 -4.03 -7.83 49.20
N GLU A 321 -5.24 -7.45 49.61
CA GLU A 321 -5.84 -6.16 49.23
C GLU A 321 -5.02 -4.96 49.73
N SER A 322 -4.51 -4.97 50.96
CA SER A 322 -3.70 -3.85 51.49
C SER A 322 -2.36 -3.65 50.77
N LEU A 323 -1.84 -4.69 50.12
CA LEU A 323 -0.60 -4.63 49.34
C LEU A 323 -0.85 -4.02 47.96
N TYR A 324 -1.96 -4.32 47.30
CA TYR A 324 -2.21 -3.93 45.91
C TYR A 324 -3.24 -2.80 45.73
N LEU A 325 -4.00 -2.48 46.79
CA LEU A 325 -4.97 -1.39 46.86
C LEU A 325 -4.68 -0.47 48.07
N PRO A 326 -3.46 0.12 48.18
CA PRO A 326 -3.17 1.04 49.27
C PRO A 326 -4.15 2.23 49.22
N ASN A 327 -4.83 2.50 50.35
CA ASN A 327 -5.87 3.54 50.45
C ASN A 327 -7.02 3.36 49.44
N ASP A 328 -7.33 2.13 49.07
CA ASP A 328 -8.38 1.80 48.09
C ASP A 328 -8.11 2.34 46.66
N VAL A 329 -6.83 2.44 46.29
CA VAL A 329 -6.40 2.90 44.96
C VAL A 329 -5.75 1.75 44.20
N LEU A 330 -6.30 1.38 43.05
CA LEU A 330 -5.64 0.48 42.09
C LEU A 330 -4.72 1.30 41.20
N SER A 331 -3.42 0.99 41.20
CA SER A 331 -2.44 1.63 40.32
C SER A 331 -1.91 0.64 39.28
N LEU A 332 -2.10 0.96 38.00
CA LEU A 332 -1.61 0.17 36.87
C LEU A 332 -0.53 0.93 36.11
N ASP A 333 0.63 0.32 35.94
CA ASP A 333 1.65 0.73 34.98
C ASP A 333 1.34 0.06 33.64
N CYS A 334 0.89 0.88 32.68
CA CYS A 334 0.48 0.43 31.36
C CYS A 334 1.54 0.83 30.34
N GLU A 335 1.99 -0.14 29.54
CA GLU A 335 2.88 0.05 28.42
C GLU A 335 2.21 -0.51 27.17
N TYR A 336 2.20 0.26 26.08
CA TYR A 336 1.67 -0.22 24.83
C TYR A 336 2.49 0.26 23.64
N ILE A 337 2.41 -0.55 22.62
CA ILE A 337 3.15 -0.39 21.38
C ILE A 337 2.14 -0.48 20.25
N PHE A 338 2.16 0.49 19.34
CA PHE A 338 1.28 0.47 18.19
C PHE A 338 2.02 0.78 16.89
N SER A 339 1.50 0.27 15.79
CA SER A 339 2.06 0.43 14.45
C SER A 339 1.00 0.93 13.49
N ALA A 340 1.36 1.91 12.66
CA ALA A 340 0.50 2.49 11.64
C ALA A 340 0.97 2.09 10.23
N VAL A 341 0.06 2.13 9.24
CA VAL A 341 0.19 1.55 7.88
C VAL A 341 1.40 2.04 7.05
N THR A 342 2.20 2.98 7.56
CA THR A 342 3.32 3.56 6.82
C THR A 342 4.53 2.62 6.80
N SER A 343 4.76 1.93 5.69
CA SER A 343 6.08 1.40 5.33
C SER A 343 6.86 2.46 4.56
N SER A 344 8.10 2.75 4.99
CA SER A 344 9.03 3.59 4.23
C SER A 344 10.03 2.71 3.50
N ASN A 345 10.26 2.99 2.22
CA ASN A 345 11.16 2.24 1.37
C ASN A 345 12.41 3.08 1.03
N GLU A 346 13.60 2.55 1.29
CA GLU A 346 14.87 3.13 0.82
C GLU A 346 15.53 2.12 -0.12
N CYS A 347 16.07 2.55 -1.27
CA CYS A 347 16.79 1.70 -2.22
C CYS A 347 18.12 2.37 -2.59
N ALA A 348 19.24 1.65 -2.46
CA ALA A 348 20.57 2.18 -2.75
C ALA A 348 21.37 1.18 -3.61
N ARG A 349 22.06 1.68 -4.64
CA ARG A 349 23.16 0.98 -5.33
C ARG A 349 24.41 1.13 -4.48
N CYS A 350 25.12 0.02 -4.20
CA CYS A 350 26.42 0.13 -3.55
C CYS A 350 27.45 0.59 -4.60
N GLY A 351 27.77 1.88 -4.59
CA GLY A 351 28.57 2.57 -5.60
C GLY A 351 27.78 3.69 -6.25
N PHE A 352 28.06 4.92 -5.80
CA PHE A 352 27.38 6.20 -6.10
C PHE A 352 26.02 6.41 -5.42
N LEU A 353 25.98 7.43 -4.54
CA LEU A 353 24.75 8.00 -4.00
C LEU A 353 23.91 8.55 -5.15
N SER A 354 22.67 8.08 -5.28
CA SER A 354 21.61 8.83 -5.95
C SER A 354 20.30 8.61 -5.21
N SER A 355 19.81 9.70 -4.65
CA SER A 355 18.56 9.84 -3.92
C SER A 355 17.37 9.81 -4.87
N SER A 356 16.50 8.81 -4.79
CA SER A 356 15.08 8.97 -5.12
C SER A 356 14.28 7.69 -4.83
N ILE A 357 13.07 7.91 -4.31
CA ILE A 357 11.83 7.12 -4.44
C ILE A 357 11.31 6.55 -3.11
N ALA A 358 10.40 7.32 -2.50
CA ALA A 358 9.28 6.80 -1.71
C ALA A 358 8.09 7.75 -1.84
N ALA A 359 7.15 7.46 -2.74
CA ALA A 359 5.80 8.02 -2.72
C ALA A 359 4.87 7.14 -3.56
N GLU A 360 4.24 6.16 -2.92
CA GLU A 360 2.98 5.52 -3.31
C GLU A 360 2.67 4.51 -2.19
N THR A 361 1.72 4.74 -1.29
CA THR A 361 0.34 4.25 -1.43
C THR A 361 -0.41 4.67 -0.16
N VAL A 362 -1.54 5.37 -0.27
CA VAL A 362 -2.84 5.04 0.36
C VAL A 362 -3.88 5.96 -0.30
N ARG A 363 -4.69 5.39 -1.19
CA ARG A 363 -5.94 5.96 -1.67
C ARG A 363 -7.10 5.19 -1.01
N ASN A 364 -8.09 5.96 -0.56
CA ASN A 364 -9.51 5.64 -0.37
C ASN A 364 -9.98 5.06 0.98
N LYS A 365 -10.57 5.93 1.82
CA LYS A 365 -11.94 5.73 2.33
C LYS A 365 -12.59 7.04 2.86
N SER A 366 -13.39 7.67 2.01
CA SER A 366 -14.60 8.47 2.32
C SER A 366 -15.27 8.73 0.96
N GLU A 367 -16.59 8.70 0.77
CA GLU A 367 -17.71 9.17 1.59
C GLU A 367 -18.98 8.37 1.26
N ILE A 368 -19.93 8.31 2.20
CA ILE A 368 -21.35 8.56 1.88
C ILE A 368 -21.95 9.40 3.02
N ASP A 369 -22.50 10.55 2.65
CA ASP A 369 -23.35 11.48 3.40
C ASP A 369 -24.63 11.62 2.52
N VAL A 370 -25.90 11.63 2.97
CA VAL A 370 -26.62 12.79 3.53
C VAL A 370 -28.10 12.42 3.89
N LYS A 371 -28.52 12.79 5.12
CA LYS A 371 -29.79 13.35 5.69
C LYS A 371 -31.22 12.92 5.21
N LYS A 372 -32.12 12.60 6.17
CA LYS A 372 -33.12 13.56 6.77
C LYS A 372 -34.00 12.98 7.92
N GLU A 373 -34.03 13.77 9.01
CA GLU A 373 -35.11 14.17 9.95
C GLU A 373 -36.09 13.22 10.69
N ALA A 374 -35.98 13.33 12.03
CA ALA A 374 -37.00 13.51 13.09
C ALA A 374 -37.87 12.34 13.59
N SER A 375 -37.53 11.83 14.79
CA SER A 375 -38.46 11.79 15.94
C SER A 375 -37.68 11.76 17.26
N VAL A 376 -38.20 12.49 18.26
CA VAL A 376 -37.57 12.79 19.55
C VAL A 376 -37.75 11.64 20.53
N SER A 377 -36.66 11.14 21.14
CA SER A 377 -36.54 10.99 22.61
C SER A 377 -35.16 10.49 23.05
N GLY A 378 -34.43 11.33 23.80
CA GLY A 378 -33.48 10.96 24.87
C GLY A 378 -32.06 10.52 24.49
N ASN A 379 -31.06 11.41 24.72
CA ASN A 379 -29.80 11.15 25.46
C ASN A 379 -28.75 12.26 25.21
N ASP A 380 -28.59 13.16 26.19
CA ASP A 380 -27.75 14.37 26.10
C ASP A 380 -26.25 14.19 26.49
N PHE A 381 -25.79 12.96 26.78
CA PHE A 381 -24.41 12.73 27.30
C PHE A 381 -23.38 12.24 26.27
N GLU A 382 -23.77 11.55 25.19
CA GLU A 382 -22.83 11.07 24.14
C GLU A 382 -22.37 12.19 23.19
N ASN A 383 -23.19 13.22 23.01
CA ASN A 383 -22.94 14.33 22.08
C ASN A 383 -21.90 15.35 22.61
N GLN A 384 -21.54 15.28 23.91
CA GLN A 384 -20.61 16.22 24.53
C GLN A 384 -19.13 15.83 24.34
N ASN A 385 -18.80 14.53 24.33
CA ASN A 385 -17.42 14.06 24.17
C ASN A 385 -16.94 14.13 22.71
N GLU A 386 -17.79 13.79 21.73
CA GLU A 386 -17.47 13.97 20.31
C GLU A 386 -17.24 15.45 19.96
N ARG A 387 -18.00 16.35 20.59
CA ARG A 387 -17.77 17.80 20.46
C ARG A 387 -16.48 18.24 21.14
N PHE A 388 -16.09 17.67 22.28
CA PHE A 388 -14.88 18.08 23.01
C PHE A 388 -13.58 17.65 22.31
N VAL A 389 -13.52 16.41 21.78
CA VAL A 389 -12.35 15.90 21.04
C VAL A 389 -12.21 16.58 19.68
N ARG A 390 -13.29 16.72 18.91
CA ARG A 390 -13.26 17.54 17.68
C ARG A 390 -12.85 18.98 17.97
N LYS A 391 -13.24 19.53 19.12
CA LYS A 391 -12.85 20.88 19.52
C LYS A 391 -11.36 20.97 19.85
N GLN A 392 -10.74 19.98 20.49
CA GLN A 392 -9.29 19.98 20.74
C GLN A 392 -8.45 19.70 19.48
N GLU A 393 -8.83 18.74 18.64
CA GLU A 393 -8.14 18.45 17.37
C GLU A 393 -8.29 19.59 16.37
N ALA A 394 -9.49 20.17 16.27
CA ALA A 394 -9.70 21.40 15.50
C ALA A 394 -8.94 22.58 16.11
N GLN A 395 -8.81 22.66 17.45
CA GLN A 395 -8.09 23.75 18.13
C GLN A 395 -6.58 23.64 17.91
N MET A 396 -5.96 22.46 17.99
CA MET A 396 -4.52 22.30 17.76
C MET A 396 -4.15 22.38 16.28
N THR A 397 -4.98 21.82 15.39
CA THR A 397 -4.89 22.04 13.93
C THR A 397 -5.08 23.52 13.61
N SER A 398 -5.97 24.23 14.32
CA SER A 398 -6.16 25.68 14.14
C SER A 398 -4.96 26.49 14.58
N VAL A 399 -4.22 26.10 15.62
CA VAL A 399 -3.04 26.87 16.08
C VAL A 399 -1.94 26.83 15.04
N LEU A 400 -1.53 25.64 14.57
CA LEU A 400 -0.51 25.53 13.52
C LEU A 400 -0.96 26.21 12.21
N MET A 401 -2.22 26.01 11.80
CA MET A 401 -2.76 26.71 10.63
C MET A 401 -2.77 28.23 10.81
N ASN A 402 -3.08 28.74 12.00
CA ASN A 402 -3.04 30.18 12.30
C ASN A 402 -1.60 30.71 12.28
N ASP A 403 -0.63 29.94 12.76
CA ASP A 403 0.79 30.31 12.71
C ASP A 403 1.27 30.38 11.25
N LEU A 404 0.97 29.35 10.43
CA LEU A 404 1.27 29.35 9.00
C LEU A 404 0.52 30.46 8.25
N LYS A 405 -0.71 30.77 8.65
CA LYS A 405 -1.49 31.91 8.14
C LYS A 405 -0.84 33.23 8.46
N SER A 406 -0.35 33.39 9.68
CA SER A 406 0.39 34.59 10.08
C SER A 406 1.67 34.74 9.25
N MET A 407 2.44 33.66 9.09
CA MET A 407 3.64 33.65 8.25
C MET A 407 3.34 34.04 6.80
N TYR A 408 2.29 33.47 6.20
CA TYR A 408 1.88 33.76 4.83
C TYR A 408 1.35 35.19 4.67
N SER A 409 0.44 35.62 5.55
CA SER A 409 -0.23 36.92 5.44
C SER A 409 0.71 38.10 5.71
N ASN A 410 1.69 37.91 6.59
CA ASN A 410 2.66 38.94 6.97
C ASN A 410 4.00 38.82 6.21
N ALA A 411 4.13 37.84 5.30
CA ALA A 411 5.35 37.56 4.53
C ALA A 411 6.63 37.46 5.41
N MET A 412 6.51 36.83 6.59
CA MET A 412 7.61 36.76 7.57
C MET A 412 8.62 35.68 7.20
N PHE A 413 9.91 36.01 7.09
CA PHE A 413 11.00 35.06 6.81
C PHE A 413 10.91 34.33 5.46
N CYS A 414 10.25 34.94 4.47
CA CYS A 414 10.22 34.41 3.11
C CYS A 414 11.63 34.41 2.48
N ASP A 415 11.99 33.29 1.87
CA ASP A 415 13.32 33.02 1.27
C ASP A 415 13.23 32.70 -0.24
N VAL A 416 12.04 32.85 -0.82
CA VAL A 416 11.79 32.73 -2.25
C VAL A 416 10.59 33.56 -2.70
N GLU A 417 10.61 33.99 -3.95
CA GLU A 417 9.50 34.68 -4.61
C GLU A 417 8.94 33.85 -5.77
N LEU A 418 7.62 33.65 -5.83
CA LEU A 418 6.94 33.14 -7.03
C LEU A 418 6.45 34.33 -7.86
N ARG A 419 6.87 34.43 -9.12
CA ARG A 419 6.60 35.59 -9.98
C ARG A 419 5.70 35.20 -11.12
N THR A 420 4.49 35.75 -11.16
CA THR A 420 3.65 35.69 -12.35
C THR A 420 4.04 36.81 -13.31
N SER A 421 3.37 36.89 -14.46
CA SER A 421 3.57 37.98 -15.42
C SER A 421 3.26 39.37 -14.83
N THR A 422 2.40 39.44 -13.81
CA THR A 422 1.89 40.69 -13.24
C THR A 422 2.13 40.88 -11.74
N LYS A 423 2.40 39.81 -10.98
CA LYS A 423 2.56 39.87 -9.51
C LYS A 423 3.73 39.04 -9.01
N THR A 424 4.14 39.33 -7.77
CA THR A 424 5.15 38.59 -7.04
C THR A 424 4.58 38.15 -5.71
N PHE A 425 4.77 36.88 -5.37
CA PHE A 425 4.27 36.24 -4.17
C PHE A 425 5.45 35.76 -3.31
N PRO A 426 5.74 36.40 -2.17
CA PRO A 426 6.75 35.92 -1.24
C PRO A 426 6.31 34.60 -0.60
N ALA A 427 7.24 33.65 -0.47
CA ALA A 427 6.97 32.33 0.06
C ALA A 427 8.20 31.71 0.75
N HIS A 428 8.02 30.51 1.30
CA HIS A 428 9.04 29.73 2.00
C HIS A 428 9.38 28.46 1.23
N ARG A 429 10.65 28.28 0.84
CA ARG A 429 11.15 27.08 0.15
C ARG A 429 10.78 25.82 0.91
N ALA A 430 11.02 25.81 2.23
CA ALA A 430 10.76 24.66 3.10
C ALA A 430 9.30 24.17 3.03
N ILE A 431 8.34 25.10 2.96
CA ILE A 431 6.91 24.76 2.88
C ILE A 431 6.56 24.28 1.47
N LEU A 432 7.06 24.96 0.43
CA LEU A 432 6.80 24.58 -0.96
C LEU A 432 7.33 23.16 -1.27
N ILE A 433 8.57 22.83 -0.87
CA ILE A 433 9.14 21.49 -1.11
C ILE A 433 8.41 20.39 -0.33
N ALA A 434 7.87 20.71 0.85
CA ALA A 434 7.13 19.75 1.66
C ALA A 434 5.79 19.37 1.00
N ARG A 435 5.21 20.27 0.20
CA ARG A 435 3.85 20.14 -0.35
C ARG A 435 3.80 19.87 -1.85
N SER A 436 4.91 20.03 -2.56
CA SER A 436 5.02 19.82 -4.02
C SER A 436 6.34 19.16 -4.36
N SER A 437 6.27 18.04 -5.09
CA SER A 437 7.48 17.35 -5.57
C SER A 437 8.20 18.18 -6.65
N VAL A 438 7.47 18.95 -7.45
CA VAL A 438 8.01 19.82 -8.49
C VAL A 438 8.83 20.95 -7.87
N PHE A 439 8.31 21.65 -6.86
CA PHE A 439 9.10 22.65 -6.13
C PHE A 439 10.31 22.00 -5.43
N ARG A 440 10.16 20.79 -4.87
CA ARG A 440 11.29 20.05 -4.30
C ARG A 440 12.39 19.82 -5.32
N ILE A 441 12.06 19.39 -6.53
CA ILE A 441 13.01 19.20 -7.61
C ILE A 441 13.66 20.55 -7.94
N MET A 442 12.87 21.59 -8.25
CA MET A 442 13.36 22.94 -8.61
C MET A 442 14.39 23.50 -7.61
N PHE A 443 14.21 23.28 -6.31
CA PHE A 443 15.11 23.80 -5.28
C PHE A 443 16.25 22.84 -4.87
N SER A 444 16.16 21.55 -5.20
CA SER A 444 17.17 20.55 -4.83
C SER A 444 18.17 20.26 -5.95
N SER A 445 17.73 20.29 -7.22
CA SER A 445 18.58 20.12 -8.39
C SER A 445 19.35 21.41 -8.72
N ASP A 446 20.39 21.31 -9.54
CA ASP A 446 21.18 22.48 -9.99
C ASP A 446 20.45 23.27 -11.09
N MET A 447 19.21 23.67 -10.81
CA MET A 447 18.37 24.48 -11.69
C MET A 447 18.49 25.97 -11.33
N LYS A 448 18.07 26.85 -12.25
CA LYS A 448 18.15 28.31 -12.10
C LYS A 448 17.51 28.77 -10.79
N GLU A 449 16.39 28.17 -10.44
CA GLU A 449 15.54 28.45 -9.27
C GLU A 449 16.27 28.24 -7.94
N LYS A 450 17.22 27.30 -7.90
CA LYS A 450 18.04 27.05 -6.71
C LYS A 450 18.86 28.29 -6.34
N HIS A 451 19.40 29.00 -7.33
CA HIS A 451 20.35 30.12 -7.15
C HIS A 451 19.71 31.50 -7.31
N SER A 452 18.54 31.59 -7.97
CA SER A 452 17.93 32.87 -8.36
C SER A 452 17.15 33.58 -7.25
N GLY A 453 16.76 32.86 -6.19
CA GLY A 453 15.85 33.38 -5.16
C GLY A 453 14.38 33.53 -5.63
N HIS A 454 14.05 33.16 -6.87
CA HIS A 454 12.69 33.29 -7.42
C HIS A 454 12.34 32.19 -8.43
N VAL A 455 11.05 31.94 -8.62
CA VAL A 455 10.49 31.02 -9.62
C VAL A 455 9.51 31.79 -10.50
N ASP A 456 9.75 31.81 -11.80
CA ASP A 456 8.88 32.46 -12.78
C ASP A 456 7.75 31.50 -13.20
N ILE A 457 6.50 31.89 -12.93
CA ILE A 457 5.25 31.17 -13.24
C ILE A 457 4.46 32.01 -14.25
N THR A 458 4.91 32.00 -15.50
CA THR A 458 4.36 32.88 -16.56
C THR A 458 3.08 32.35 -17.21
N ASP A 459 2.73 31.09 -16.96
CA ASP A 459 1.61 30.40 -17.58
C ASP A 459 0.39 30.23 -16.67
N LEU A 460 0.44 30.74 -15.43
CA LEU A 460 -0.70 30.76 -14.51
C LEU A 460 -1.11 32.19 -14.16
N GLU A 461 -2.41 32.40 -14.00
CA GLU A 461 -2.97 33.66 -13.53
C GLU A 461 -2.65 33.91 -12.05
N ASP A 462 -2.54 35.19 -11.68
CA ASP A 462 -2.30 35.63 -10.29
C ASP A 462 -3.21 34.95 -9.27
N GLU A 463 -4.50 34.89 -9.59
CA GLU A 463 -5.51 34.31 -8.71
C GLU A 463 -5.32 32.80 -8.52
N THR A 464 -4.88 32.10 -9.57
CA THR A 464 -4.60 30.66 -9.50
C THR A 464 -3.38 30.39 -8.63
N VAL A 465 -2.30 31.17 -8.80
CA VAL A 465 -1.11 31.06 -7.94
C VAL A 465 -1.42 31.41 -6.49
N HIS A 466 -2.20 32.47 -6.26
CA HIS A 466 -2.64 32.86 -4.93
C HIS A 466 -3.42 31.75 -4.23
N ARG A 467 -4.39 31.12 -4.92
CA ARG A 467 -5.17 30.00 -4.36
C ARG A 467 -4.35 28.75 -4.12
N MET A 468 -3.41 28.45 -5.03
CA MET A 468 -2.46 27.36 -4.83
C MET A 468 -1.64 27.58 -3.55
N LEU A 469 -1.13 28.79 -3.34
CA LEU A 469 -0.41 29.16 -2.11
C LEU A 469 -1.32 29.12 -0.88
N MET A 470 -2.52 29.69 -0.94
CA MET A 470 -3.49 29.58 0.15
C MET A 470 -3.74 28.14 0.55
N TYR A 471 -3.86 27.22 -0.41
CA TYR A 471 -4.03 25.81 -0.12
C TYR A 471 -2.77 25.19 0.50
N ILE A 472 -1.59 25.49 -0.02
CA ILE A 472 -0.31 24.98 0.49
C ILE A 472 -0.13 25.34 1.98
N TYR A 473 -0.51 26.55 2.39
CA TYR A 473 -0.34 27.03 3.77
C TYR A 473 -1.53 26.72 4.68
N LEU A 474 -2.75 26.76 4.16
CA LEU A 474 -3.97 26.82 4.97
C LEU A 474 -4.96 25.67 4.71
N GLU A 475 -4.66 24.80 3.74
CA GLU A 475 -5.56 23.76 3.20
C GLU A 475 -6.97 24.26 2.78
N SER A 476 -7.10 25.57 2.55
CA SER A 476 -8.32 26.26 2.16
C SER A 476 -8.33 26.52 0.65
N LEU A 477 -9.50 26.35 0.03
CA LEU A 477 -9.73 26.64 -1.40
C LEU A 477 -10.43 28.00 -1.63
N GLY A 478 -10.85 28.65 -0.54
CA GLY A 478 -11.72 29.83 -0.59
C GLY A 478 -13.05 29.54 -1.29
N ASP A 479 -13.67 30.61 -1.82
CA ASP A 479 -14.88 30.51 -2.62
C ASP A 479 -14.51 30.02 -4.02
N LEU A 480 -14.58 28.71 -4.22
CA LEU A 480 -14.22 28.06 -5.47
C LEU A 480 -15.43 28.03 -6.42
N GLN A 481 -15.21 28.45 -7.67
CA GLN A 481 -16.16 28.38 -8.79
C GLN A 481 -15.66 27.42 -9.86
N MET A 482 -16.51 26.95 -10.77
CA MET A 482 -16.14 25.97 -11.80
C MET A 482 -14.88 26.37 -12.59
N GLU A 483 -14.82 27.59 -13.10
CA GLU A 483 -13.66 28.07 -13.87
C GLU A 483 -12.38 28.09 -13.01
N SER A 484 -12.44 28.68 -11.81
CA SER A 484 -11.31 28.72 -10.89
C SER A 484 -10.88 27.33 -10.41
N ALA A 485 -11.82 26.38 -10.29
CA ALA A 485 -11.55 24.99 -9.93
C ALA A 485 -10.79 24.28 -11.04
N SER A 486 -11.18 24.48 -12.30
CA SER A 486 -10.47 23.91 -13.46
C SER A 486 -9.04 24.46 -13.56
N LYS A 487 -8.86 25.79 -13.42
CA LYS A 487 -7.53 26.41 -13.45
C LYS A 487 -6.64 25.93 -12.30
N LEU A 488 -7.21 25.86 -11.08
CA LEU A 488 -6.50 25.38 -9.89
C LEU A 488 -6.19 23.88 -9.98
N TYR A 489 -7.06 23.08 -10.59
CA TYR A 489 -6.82 21.67 -10.89
C TYR A 489 -5.62 21.50 -11.82
N THR A 490 -5.55 22.27 -12.91
CA THR A 490 -4.42 22.25 -13.84
C THR A 490 -3.11 22.67 -13.14
N ALA A 491 -3.15 23.71 -12.31
CA ALA A 491 -2.00 24.13 -11.52
C ALA A 491 -1.56 23.04 -10.53
N ALA A 492 -2.51 22.39 -9.85
CA ALA A 492 -2.22 21.33 -8.89
C ALA A 492 -1.58 20.11 -9.54
N ASP A 493 -2.00 19.74 -10.75
CA ASP A 493 -1.37 18.68 -11.52
C ASP A 493 0.04 19.08 -11.98
N LYS A 494 0.19 20.29 -12.53
CA LYS A 494 1.47 20.83 -13.00
C LYS A 494 2.53 20.86 -11.90
N TYR A 495 2.16 21.28 -10.70
CA TYR A 495 3.07 21.37 -9.56
C TYR A 495 3.10 20.10 -8.70
N ASP A 496 2.46 19.01 -9.14
CA ASP A 496 2.34 17.75 -8.41
C ASP A 496 1.96 17.96 -6.93
N ILE A 497 0.74 18.46 -6.74
CA ILE A 497 0.09 18.65 -5.44
C ILE A 497 -1.17 17.75 -5.41
N PRO A 498 -1.03 16.43 -5.17
CA PRO A 498 -2.11 15.47 -5.37
C PRO A 498 -3.37 15.74 -4.52
N SER A 499 -3.19 16.24 -3.29
CA SER A 499 -4.31 16.54 -2.40
C SER A 499 -5.16 17.72 -2.93
N LEU A 500 -4.52 18.74 -3.52
CA LEU A 500 -5.21 19.86 -4.15
C LEU A 500 -5.92 19.41 -5.44
N LYS A 501 -5.24 18.63 -6.28
CA LYS A 501 -5.82 18.05 -7.51
C LYS A 501 -7.08 17.25 -7.17
N HIS A 502 -7.01 16.40 -6.15
CA HIS A 502 -8.15 15.63 -5.67
C HIS A 502 -9.30 16.51 -5.18
N LYS A 503 -9.04 17.54 -4.36
CA LYS A 503 -10.11 18.43 -3.89
C LYS A 503 -10.77 19.19 -5.05
N CYS A 504 -9.99 19.66 -6.03
CA CYS A 504 -10.54 20.31 -7.22
C CYS A 504 -11.35 19.31 -8.08
N SER A 505 -10.85 18.09 -8.27
CA SER A 505 -11.55 17.00 -8.98
C SER A 505 -12.90 16.70 -8.33
N SER A 506 -12.93 16.55 -7.00
CA SER A 506 -14.17 16.33 -6.25
C SER A 506 -15.14 17.51 -6.38
N PHE A 507 -14.65 18.75 -6.29
CA PHE A 507 -15.48 19.93 -6.49
C PHE A 507 -16.10 19.97 -7.90
N LEU A 508 -15.30 19.73 -8.95
CA LEU A 508 -15.76 19.67 -10.33
C LEU A 508 -16.82 18.59 -10.52
N LYS A 509 -16.60 17.39 -9.96
CA LYS A 509 -17.55 16.28 -10.02
C LYS A 509 -18.91 16.60 -9.39
N HIS A 510 -18.94 17.33 -8.28
CA HIS A 510 -20.19 17.64 -7.57
C HIS A 510 -20.93 18.86 -8.13
N ASN A 511 -20.25 19.76 -8.84
CA ASN A 511 -20.81 21.03 -9.32
C ASN A 511 -20.95 21.11 -10.85
N MET A 512 -20.57 20.06 -11.57
CA MET A 512 -20.78 19.96 -13.01
C MET A 512 -22.26 19.96 -13.39
N ASN A 513 -22.56 20.60 -14.51
CA ASN A 513 -23.89 20.83 -15.04
C ASN A 513 -23.87 20.67 -16.58
N PRO A 514 -25.03 20.71 -17.27
CA PRO A 514 -25.09 20.48 -18.71
C PRO A 514 -24.19 21.41 -19.54
N ASN A 515 -23.90 22.62 -19.06
CA ASN A 515 -23.08 23.60 -19.77
C ASN A 515 -21.57 23.39 -19.52
N THR A 516 -21.17 22.76 -18.41
CA THR A 516 -19.76 22.64 -18.00
C THR A 516 -19.21 21.22 -18.14
N VAL A 517 -20.06 20.21 -18.24
CA VAL A 517 -19.63 18.80 -18.22
C VAL A 517 -18.72 18.42 -19.39
N CYS A 518 -18.90 19.03 -20.57
CA CYS A 518 -18.01 18.81 -21.71
C CYS A 518 -16.59 19.30 -21.42
N ASP A 519 -16.46 20.48 -20.83
CA ASP A 519 -15.15 21.06 -20.47
C ASP A 519 -14.47 20.24 -19.37
N VAL A 520 -15.25 19.76 -18.38
CA VAL A 520 -14.75 18.85 -17.33
C VAL A 520 -14.26 17.53 -17.94
N LEU A 521 -14.96 16.99 -18.94
CA LEU A 521 -14.55 15.77 -19.63
C LEU A 521 -13.23 15.95 -20.39
N VAL A 522 -13.07 17.06 -21.12
CA VAL A 522 -11.80 17.40 -21.80
C VAL A 522 -10.67 17.56 -20.77
N LEU A 523 -10.93 18.30 -19.69
CA LEU A 523 -9.95 18.52 -18.64
C LEU A 523 -9.49 17.20 -18.00
N ALA A 524 -10.44 16.31 -17.67
CA ALA A 524 -10.15 15.02 -17.07
C ALA A 524 -9.33 14.12 -18.00
N ASP A 525 -9.64 14.13 -19.30
CA ASP A 525 -8.87 13.36 -20.29
C ASP A 525 -7.44 13.90 -20.44
N MET A 526 -7.30 15.22 -20.58
CA MET A 526 -6.00 15.90 -20.72
C MET A 526 -5.06 15.59 -19.55
N HIS A 527 -5.60 15.49 -18.34
CA HIS A 527 -4.86 15.21 -17.10
C HIS A 527 -4.90 13.73 -16.66
N GLN A 528 -5.38 12.84 -17.54
CA GLN A 528 -5.45 11.38 -17.33
C GLN A 528 -6.17 10.98 -16.02
N ASP A 529 -7.17 11.76 -15.61
CA ASP A 529 -7.99 11.49 -14.43
C ASP A 529 -9.20 10.64 -14.81
N ASN A 530 -8.97 9.33 -14.86
CA ASN A 530 -9.99 8.35 -15.23
C ASN A 530 -11.23 8.41 -14.31
N PHE A 531 -11.08 8.80 -13.05
CA PHE A 531 -12.22 8.90 -12.13
C PHE A 531 -13.13 10.07 -12.48
N LEU A 532 -12.55 11.26 -12.71
CA LEU A 532 -13.32 12.43 -13.13
C LEU A 532 -13.88 12.24 -14.54
N LYS A 533 -13.09 11.61 -15.45
CA LYS A 533 -13.51 11.28 -16.80
C LYS A 533 -14.75 10.38 -16.78
N SER A 534 -14.71 9.25 -16.07
CA SER A 534 -15.87 8.35 -15.95
C SER A 534 -17.06 9.03 -15.30
N ALA A 535 -16.86 9.87 -14.27
CA ALA A 535 -17.96 10.61 -13.66
C ALA A 535 -18.63 11.59 -14.63
N ALA A 536 -17.84 12.32 -15.44
CA ALA A 536 -18.36 13.21 -16.47
C ALA A 536 -19.11 12.43 -17.56
N GLN A 537 -18.58 11.28 -18.00
CA GLN A 537 -19.25 10.40 -18.96
C GLN A 537 -20.59 9.89 -18.41
N ASP A 538 -20.62 9.37 -17.17
CA ASP A 538 -21.84 8.90 -16.53
C ASP A 538 -22.90 10.01 -16.39
N TYR A 539 -22.47 11.24 -16.08
CA TYR A 539 -23.37 12.39 -16.04
C TYR A 539 -23.95 12.71 -17.42
N ILE A 540 -23.11 12.72 -18.47
CA ILE A 540 -23.57 12.94 -19.84
C ILE A 540 -24.60 11.88 -20.22
N MET A 541 -24.35 10.62 -19.90
CA MET A 541 -25.27 9.52 -20.20
C MET A 541 -26.59 9.62 -19.43
N LYS A 542 -26.55 10.08 -18.17
CA LYS A 542 -27.75 10.27 -17.35
C LYS A 542 -28.62 11.43 -17.84
N HIS A 543 -28.00 12.43 -18.47
CA HIS A 543 -28.65 13.66 -18.95
C HIS A 543 -28.57 13.78 -20.48
N ASP A 544 -28.53 12.65 -21.21
CA ASP A 544 -28.24 12.59 -22.65
C ASP A 544 -29.19 13.43 -23.50
N LYS A 545 -30.50 13.38 -23.21
CA LYS A 545 -31.53 14.17 -23.89
C LYS A 545 -31.34 15.68 -23.75
N GLU A 546 -30.86 16.11 -22.59
CA GLU A 546 -30.61 17.51 -22.27
C GLU A 546 -29.31 18.00 -22.90
N ILE A 547 -28.27 17.15 -22.92
CA ILE A 547 -26.91 17.52 -23.32
C ILE A 547 -26.71 17.39 -24.84
N PHE A 548 -27.17 16.32 -25.48
CA PHE A 548 -26.84 16.09 -26.91
C PHE A 548 -27.45 17.10 -27.87
N ASN A 549 -28.45 17.85 -27.40
CA ASN A 549 -29.09 18.91 -28.18
C ASN A 549 -28.44 20.29 -27.99
N THR A 550 -27.50 20.45 -27.06
CA THR A 550 -26.89 21.74 -26.75
C THR A 550 -25.86 22.19 -27.80
N LEU A 551 -25.55 23.49 -27.82
CA LEU A 551 -24.51 24.03 -28.69
C LEU A 551 -23.12 23.58 -28.20
N GLU A 552 -22.97 23.44 -26.90
CA GLU A 552 -21.78 23.00 -26.19
C GLU A 552 -21.40 21.57 -26.63
N TRP A 553 -22.37 20.65 -26.69
CA TRP A 553 -22.13 19.29 -27.17
C TRP A 553 -21.74 19.26 -28.65
N LYS A 554 -22.42 20.06 -29.49
CA LYS A 554 -22.07 20.17 -30.92
C LYS A 554 -20.65 20.70 -31.12
N HIS A 555 -20.26 21.70 -30.33
CA HIS A 555 -18.90 22.23 -30.33
C HIS A 555 -17.88 21.20 -29.83
N PHE A 556 -18.21 20.48 -28.75
CA PHE A 556 -17.40 19.40 -28.20
C PHE A 556 -17.16 18.29 -29.23
N MET A 557 -18.20 17.82 -29.93
CA MET A 557 -18.07 16.83 -30.99
C MET A 557 -17.10 17.26 -32.09
N LYS A 558 -17.11 18.54 -32.48
CA LYS A 558 -16.24 19.06 -33.54
C LYS A 558 -14.78 19.09 -33.12
N ASN A 559 -14.50 19.47 -31.88
CA ASN A 559 -13.13 19.70 -31.41
C ASN A 559 -12.52 18.46 -30.74
N ASN A 560 -13.34 17.54 -30.21
CA ASN A 560 -12.93 16.38 -29.43
C ASN A 560 -13.62 15.10 -29.95
N LEU A 561 -13.48 14.84 -31.26
CA LEU A 561 -14.15 13.74 -31.98
C LEU A 561 -13.99 12.37 -31.29
N GLN A 562 -12.77 12.04 -30.84
CA GLN A 562 -12.51 10.75 -30.20
C GLN A 562 -13.26 10.61 -28.88
N LEU A 563 -13.21 11.63 -28.02
CA LEU A 563 -13.93 11.60 -26.74
C LEU A 563 -15.44 11.57 -26.92
N ALA A 564 -15.94 12.29 -27.93
CA ALA A 564 -17.36 12.23 -28.28
C ALA A 564 -17.77 10.84 -28.78
N ALA A 565 -16.95 10.19 -29.62
CA ALA A 565 -17.20 8.84 -30.08
C ALA A 565 -17.20 7.84 -28.92
N ASP A 566 -16.26 7.94 -27.98
CA ASP A 566 -16.19 7.07 -26.79
C ASP A 566 -17.46 7.18 -25.92
N VAL A 567 -17.96 8.40 -25.72
CA VAL A 567 -19.21 8.66 -24.98
C VAL A 567 -20.42 8.09 -25.70
N MET A 568 -20.54 8.33 -27.02
CA MET A 568 -21.66 7.83 -27.81
C MET A 568 -21.68 6.31 -27.89
N TYR A 569 -20.52 5.68 -28.09
CA TYR A 569 -20.40 4.22 -28.12
C TYR A 569 -20.87 3.63 -26.78
N SER A 570 -20.45 4.23 -25.66
CA SER A 570 -20.89 3.84 -24.33
C SER A 570 -22.40 3.97 -24.13
N ASN A 571 -23.04 4.97 -24.77
CA ASN A 571 -24.49 5.15 -24.71
C ASN A 571 -25.24 4.05 -25.48
N VAL A 572 -24.80 3.74 -26.71
CA VAL A 572 -25.41 2.70 -27.55
C VAL A 572 -25.35 1.34 -26.86
N SER A 573 -24.18 0.93 -26.36
CA SER A 573 -24.04 -0.35 -25.65
C SER A 573 -24.89 -0.46 -24.38
N ARG A 574 -25.20 0.67 -23.72
CA ARG A 574 -26.03 0.69 -22.50
C ARG A 574 -27.52 0.65 -22.82
N GLN A 575 -27.93 1.21 -23.96
CA GLN A 575 -29.30 1.09 -24.47
C GLN A 575 -29.60 -0.35 -24.90
N GLU A 576 -28.68 -1.00 -25.63
CA GLU A 576 -28.79 -2.42 -26.03
C GLU A 576 -28.96 -3.36 -24.81
N LEU A 577 -28.18 -3.17 -23.75
CA LEU A 577 -28.28 -3.94 -22.50
C LEU A 577 -29.60 -3.71 -21.73
N ASN A 578 -30.21 -2.54 -21.86
CA ASN A 578 -31.49 -2.23 -21.21
C ASN A 578 -32.67 -2.81 -22.02
N GLU A 579 -32.58 -2.82 -23.35
CA GLU A 579 -33.57 -3.45 -24.23
C GLU A 579 -33.58 -4.98 -24.07
N GLU A 580 -32.41 -5.62 -23.95
CA GLU A 580 -32.32 -7.05 -23.62
C GLU A 580 -32.94 -7.36 -22.24
N LYS A 581 -32.72 -6.54 -21.22
CA LYS A 581 -33.34 -6.74 -19.90
C LYS A 581 -34.86 -6.61 -19.90
N ILE A 582 -35.42 -5.75 -20.76
CA ILE A 582 -36.87 -5.60 -20.91
C ILE A 582 -37.48 -6.77 -21.71
N SER A 583 -36.70 -7.41 -22.58
CA SER A 583 -37.14 -8.61 -23.31
C SER A 583 -37.16 -9.90 -22.46
N PHE A 584 -36.52 -9.92 -21.29
CA PHE A 584 -36.41 -11.09 -20.40
C PHE A 584 -37.27 -10.98 -19.11
N CYS A 585 -38.06 -9.93 -18.94
CA CYS A 585 -39.12 -9.81 -17.94
C CYS A 585 -40.48 -9.82 -18.64
#